data_AF-A0A6P1FEK0-F1
#
_entry.id   AF-A0A6P1FEK0-F1
#
_cell.length_a   1.000
_cell.length_b   1.000
_cell.length_c   1.000
_cell.angle_alpha   90.00
_cell.angle_beta   90.00
_cell.angle_gamma   90.00
#
_symmetry.space_group_name_H-M   'P 1'
#
loop_
_entity.id
_entity.type
_entity.pdbx_description
1 polymer ?
#
loop_
_entity_poly.entity_id
_entity_poly.type
_entity_poly.pdbx_seq_one_letter_code
_entity_poly.pdbx_strand_id
1 'polypeptide(L)'
;MRSSDLLRLSDGVVLRRAGASTLPREDDLRLVVPAGPSPEEPDAPLSIDLDLAAAGLRREDVSARLLLVDEDDAAGAVLAAVAGALWTGADPFAPAERSRVAGVVTTLALTWLVPELLRQTGGRSAVRLAAVLDVWTHLKDSDLSVATIARRTGVSERSLYAAFSDGPERLGALLRRLREDRAAAELESLPERGDVDRTVARRWLARPSIAGSA
;
A
#
# COMPACT_ATOMS: atom_id res chain seq x y z
N MET A 1 -7.65 1.95 25.98
CA MET A 1 -6.93 3.23 26.09
C MET A 1 -6.23 3.49 24.78
N ARG A 2 -6.65 4.52 24.01
CA ARG A 2 -5.83 5.04 22.91
C ARG A 2 -4.58 5.62 23.56
N SER A 3 -3.37 5.18 23.17
CA SER A 3 -2.22 6.06 23.33
C SER A 3 -2.53 7.26 22.46
N SER A 4 -2.64 8.46 23.03
CA SER A 4 -3.18 9.66 22.36
C SER A 4 -2.52 10.00 21.02
N ASP A 5 -1.33 9.45 20.79
CA ASP A 5 -0.46 9.80 19.66
C ASP A 5 -0.25 8.67 18.64
N LEU A 6 -0.99 7.56 18.73
CA LEU A 6 -0.86 6.44 17.80
C LEU A 6 -2.19 5.76 17.43
N LEU A 7 -2.45 5.67 16.12
CA LEU A 7 -3.56 4.92 15.53
C LEU A 7 -3.00 3.80 14.64
N ARG A 8 -3.09 2.56 15.11
CA ARG A 8 -2.70 1.37 14.33
C ARG A 8 -3.88 0.90 13.48
N LEU A 9 -3.73 0.93 12.16
CA LEU A 9 -4.73 0.42 11.21
C LEU A 9 -4.46 -1.05 10.86
N SER A 10 -3.20 -1.43 10.71
CA SER A 10 -2.78 -2.82 10.52
C SER A 10 -1.35 -3.00 11.05
N ASP A 11 -0.79 -4.20 10.90
CA ASP A 11 0.61 -4.44 11.24
C ASP A 11 1.60 -3.69 10.33
N GLY A 12 1.15 -3.29 9.13
CA GLY A 12 1.96 -2.58 8.14
C GLY A 12 1.59 -1.11 7.92
N VAL A 13 0.57 -0.57 8.60
CA VAL A 13 0.15 0.84 8.48
C VAL A 13 -0.18 1.43 9.84
N VAL A 14 0.56 2.47 10.22
CA VAL A 14 0.37 3.19 11.49
C VAL A 14 0.30 4.69 11.23
N LEU A 15 -0.75 5.35 11.74
CA LEU A 15 -0.81 6.81 11.79
C LEU A 15 -0.32 7.29 13.15
N ARG A 16 0.45 8.37 13.16
CA ARG A 16 1.00 9.00 14.38
C ARG A 16 0.96 10.51 14.27
N ARG A 17 0.84 11.18 15.40
CA ARG A 17 1.05 12.63 15.51
C ARG A 17 2.55 12.92 15.65
N ALA A 18 3.06 13.87 14.87
CA ALA A 18 4.47 14.26 14.93
C ALA A 18 4.80 14.82 16.32
N GLY A 19 5.96 14.42 16.86
CA GLY A 19 6.36 14.67 18.25
C GLY A 19 6.38 13.41 19.12
N ALA A 20 5.66 12.35 18.73
CA ALA A 20 5.83 11.03 19.35
C ALA A 20 7.25 10.49 19.03
N SER A 21 8.13 10.45 20.02
CA SER A 21 9.58 10.15 19.89
C SER A 21 9.95 8.75 19.39
N THR A 22 8.95 7.96 19.03
CA THR A 22 9.14 6.65 18.44
C THR A 22 9.69 6.75 17.02
N LEU A 23 10.97 6.40 16.88
CA LEU A 23 11.61 6.18 15.60
C LEU A 23 10.81 5.11 14.81
N PRO A 24 10.70 5.26 13.47
CA PRO A 24 10.16 4.20 12.63
C PRO A 24 11.03 2.94 12.76
N ARG A 25 10.45 1.75 12.52
CA ARG A 25 11.25 0.52 12.50
C ARG A 25 12.23 0.57 11.35
N GLU A 26 13.16 -0.40 11.34
CA GLU A 26 14.21 -0.40 10.35
C GLU A 26 13.67 -0.50 8.90
N ASP A 27 12.55 -1.18 8.72
CA ASP A 27 11.92 -1.44 7.42
C ASP A 27 10.67 -0.59 7.17
N ASP A 28 10.41 0.40 8.03
CA ASP A 28 9.29 1.33 7.86
C ASP A 28 9.72 2.56 7.07
N LEU A 29 8.86 3.01 6.16
CA LEU A 29 8.91 4.32 5.53
C LEU A 29 7.92 5.26 6.21
N ARG A 30 8.39 6.44 6.61
CA ARG A 30 7.55 7.47 7.22
C ARG A 30 7.18 8.53 6.19
N LEU A 31 5.89 8.67 5.91
CA LEU A 31 5.35 9.80 5.16
C LEU A 31 4.87 10.84 6.15
N VAL A 32 5.43 12.05 6.11
CA VAL A 32 4.98 13.17 6.94
C VAL A 32 3.97 13.98 6.13
N VAL A 33 2.75 13.95 6.61
CA VAL A 33 1.61 14.65 6.06
C VAL A 33 1.46 15.97 6.82
N PRO A 34 1.37 17.12 6.13
CA PRO A 34 1.14 18.37 6.83
C PRO A 34 -0.18 18.29 7.61
N ALA A 35 -0.27 19.06 8.69
CA ALA A 35 -1.54 19.17 9.38
C ALA A 35 -2.51 19.88 8.42
N GLY A 36 -3.51 19.15 7.93
CA GLY A 36 -4.58 19.78 7.17
C GLY A 36 -5.24 20.90 7.99
N PRO A 37 -5.96 21.83 7.36
CA PRO A 37 -6.59 22.97 8.03
C PRO A 37 -7.75 22.50 8.92
N SER A 38 -7.44 21.87 10.06
CA SER A 38 -8.41 21.56 11.08
C SER A 38 -8.69 22.84 11.87
N PRO A 39 -9.96 23.26 12.01
CA PRO A 39 -10.32 24.50 12.68
C PRO A 39 -10.13 24.48 14.20
N GLU A 40 -9.90 23.31 14.82
CA GLU A 40 -9.93 23.15 16.28
C GLU A 40 -8.55 22.98 16.95
N GLU A 41 -7.50 22.62 16.21
CA GLU A 41 -6.13 22.47 16.76
C GLU A 41 -5.11 22.48 15.59
N PRO A 42 -4.39 23.59 15.35
CA PRO A 42 -3.17 23.52 14.56
C PRO A 42 -2.04 22.96 15.44
N ASP A 43 -1.16 22.12 14.89
CA ASP A 43 0.30 22.32 14.96
C ASP A 43 1.15 21.05 14.87
N ALA A 44 0.59 19.85 14.96
CA ALA A 44 1.39 18.63 14.80
C ALA A 44 1.10 17.93 13.47
N PRO A 45 2.07 17.87 12.53
CA PRO A 45 1.88 17.11 11.30
C PRO A 45 1.57 15.65 11.62
N LEU A 46 0.83 14.99 10.75
CA LEU A 46 0.60 13.55 10.88
C LEU A 46 1.72 12.80 10.19
N SER A 47 2.00 11.59 10.65
CA SER A 47 2.92 10.69 9.98
C SER A 47 2.25 9.35 9.73
N ILE A 48 2.46 8.81 8.55
CA ILE A 48 2.02 7.48 8.14
C ILE A 48 3.28 6.63 8.03
N ASP A 49 3.42 5.67 8.94
CA ASP A 49 4.46 4.65 8.87
C ASP A 49 3.92 3.48 8.04
N LEU A 50 4.60 3.18 6.94
CA LEU A 50 4.31 2.09 6.02
C LEU A 50 5.41 1.04 6.13
N ASP A 51 5.03 -0.20 6.36
CA ASP A 51 5.94 -1.34 6.20
C ASP A 51 6.26 -1.52 4.71
N LEU A 52 7.52 -1.33 4.35
CA LEU A 52 7.98 -1.42 2.96
C LEU A 52 7.73 -2.82 2.39
N ALA A 53 7.99 -3.87 3.17
CA ALA A 53 7.81 -5.24 2.72
C ALA A 53 6.33 -5.57 2.50
N ALA A 54 5.45 -5.08 3.38
CA ALA A 54 4.00 -5.19 3.20
C ALA A 54 3.54 -4.46 1.92
N ALA A 55 4.11 -3.28 1.64
CA ALA A 55 3.87 -2.50 0.43
C ALA A 55 4.50 -3.11 -0.84
N GLY A 56 5.36 -4.13 -0.72
CA GLY A 56 6.11 -4.72 -1.84
C GLY A 56 7.37 -3.95 -2.25
N LEU A 57 7.70 -2.89 -1.51
CA LEU A 57 8.86 -2.04 -1.69
C LEU A 57 10.09 -2.59 -0.96
N ARG A 58 11.27 -2.12 -1.34
CA ARG A 58 12.52 -2.37 -0.62
C ARG A 58 13.09 -1.07 -0.09
N ARG A 59 13.93 -1.18 0.94
CA ARG A 59 14.69 -0.04 1.44
C ARG A 59 15.54 0.63 0.37
N GLU A 60 16.13 -0.13 -0.54
CA GLU A 60 16.91 0.41 -1.66
C GLU A 60 16.05 1.12 -2.73
N ASP A 61 14.74 0.85 -2.77
CA ASP A 61 13.82 1.57 -3.66
C ASP A 61 13.51 2.99 -3.11
N VAL A 62 13.88 3.26 -1.85
CA VAL A 62 13.56 4.50 -1.14
C VAL A 62 14.84 5.15 -0.62
N SER A 63 15.27 6.23 -1.27
CA SER A 63 16.47 6.98 -0.91
C SER A 63 16.37 7.65 0.48
N ALA A 64 15.15 8.00 0.91
CA ALA A 64 14.87 8.70 2.17
C ALA A 64 13.84 7.94 3.01
N ARG A 65 14.10 7.79 4.32
CA ARG A 65 13.17 7.13 5.26
C ARG A 65 12.02 8.01 5.70
N LEU A 66 12.13 9.30 5.40
CA LEU A 66 11.14 10.32 5.71
C LEU A 66 10.90 11.14 4.46
N LEU A 67 9.65 11.18 4.02
CA LEU A 67 9.23 11.95 2.85
C LEU A 67 8.11 12.88 3.27
N LEU A 68 8.21 14.14 2.85
CA LEU A 68 7.18 15.15 3.08
C LEU A 68 6.14 15.03 1.96
N VAL A 69 4.89 14.88 2.34
CA VAL A 69 3.77 14.88 1.39
C VAL A 69 3.53 16.30 0.93
N ASP A 70 3.62 16.51 -0.38
CA ASP A 70 3.31 17.78 -1.02
C ASP A 70 1.77 17.90 -1.18
N GLU A 71 1.17 18.90 -0.53
CA GLU A 71 -0.28 19.16 -0.61
C GLU A 71 -0.68 19.88 -1.91
N ASP A 72 0.27 20.46 -2.65
CA ASP A 72 -0.01 21.02 -3.97
C ASP A 72 -0.19 19.91 -5.03
N ASP A 73 0.25 18.69 -4.73
CA ASP A 73 -0.05 17.49 -5.50
C ASP A 73 -1.42 16.91 -5.11
N ALA A 74 -2.28 16.65 -6.10
CA ALA A 74 -3.64 16.17 -5.86
C ALA A 74 -3.70 14.83 -5.10
N ALA A 75 -2.76 13.91 -5.33
CA ALA A 75 -2.71 12.65 -4.59
C ALA A 75 -2.22 12.89 -3.15
N GLY A 76 -1.28 13.80 -2.97
CA GLY A 76 -0.80 14.24 -1.65
C GLY A 76 -1.91 14.89 -0.83
N ALA A 77 -2.67 15.82 -1.41
CA ALA A 77 -3.82 16.45 -0.77
C ALA A 77 -4.91 15.45 -0.34
N VAL A 78 -5.24 14.46 -1.19
CA VAL A 78 -6.22 13.41 -0.86
C VAL A 78 -5.70 12.52 0.28
N LEU A 79 -4.43 12.11 0.21
CA LEU A 79 -3.79 11.34 1.29
C LEU A 79 -3.84 12.12 2.61
N ALA A 80 -3.56 13.42 2.56
CA ALA A 80 -3.57 14.30 3.72
C ALA A 80 -4.97 14.43 4.35
N ALA A 81 -5.98 14.69 3.52
CA ALA A 81 -7.36 14.78 3.95
C ALA A 81 -7.85 13.46 4.59
N VAL A 82 -7.51 12.31 3.99
CA VAL A 82 -7.85 10.99 4.55
C VAL A 82 -7.13 10.75 5.87
N ALA A 83 -5.84 11.02 5.96
CA ALA A 83 -5.09 10.85 7.21
C ALA A 83 -5.65 11.73 8.35
N GLY A 84 -5.98 12.99 8.04
CA GLY A 84 -6.63 13.91 8.97
C GLY A 84 -8.00 13.40 9.44
N ALA A 85 -8.85 12.96 8.53
CA ALA A 85 -10.18 12.43 8.86
C ALA A 85 -10.11 11.15 9.71
N LEU A 86 -9.15 10.25 9.41
CA LEU A 86 -8.93 9.05 10.22
C LEU A 86 -8.45 9.39 11.64
N TRP A 87 -7.67 10.45 11.78
CA TRP A 87 -7.16 10.92 13.07
C TRP A 87 -8.24 11.54 13.94
N THR A 88 -9.08 12.40 13.36
CA THR A 88 -10.15 13.12 14.07
C THR A 88 -11.39 12.25 14.34
N GLY A 89 -11.49 11.09 13.68
CA GLY A 89 -12.56 10.12 13.89
C GLY A 89 -12.77 9.73 15.36
N ALA A 90 -13.97 10.03 15.87
CA ALA A 90 -14.36 9.80 17.27
C ALA A 90 -14.38 8.30 17.63
N ASP A 91 -14.79 7.44 16.70
CA ASP A 91 -15.01 6.02 16.97
C ASP A 91 -13.84 5.12 16.51
N PRO A 92 -13.43 4.15 17.34
CA PRO A 92 -12.45 3.17 16.93
C PRO A 92 -13.09 2.23 15.90
N PHE A 93 -12.51 2.15 14.71
CA PHE A 93 -12.90 1.17 13.70
C PHE A 93 -12.97 -0.25 14.26
N ALA A 94 -13.97 -1.01 13.84
CA ALA A 94 -14.00 -2.46 14.07
C ALA A 94 -12.76 -3.10 13.40
N PRO A 95 -12.26 -4.26 13.91
CA PRO A 95 -11.04 -4.88 13.35
C PRO A 95 -11.08 -5.09 11.84
N ALA A 96 -12.21 -5.58 11.29
CA ALA A 96 -12.38 -5.78 9.86
C ALA A 96 -12.36 -4.46 9.05
N GLU A 97 -12.84 -3.36 9.62
CA GLU A 97 -12.81 -2.04 9.00
C GLU A 97 -11.39 -1.49 8.98
N ARG A 98 -10.60 -1.71 10.04
CA ARG A 98 -9.20 -1.26 10.12
C ARG A 98 -8.35 -1.83 8.99
N SER A 99 -8.45 -3.13 8.70
CA SER A 99 -7.72 -3.76 7.60
C SER A 99 -8.13 -3.19 6.23
N ARG A 100 -9.42 -2.85 6.05
CA ARG A 100 -9.90 -2.21 4.82
C ARG A 100 -9.36 -0.79 4.68
N VAL A 101 -9.42 0.00 5.76
CA VAL A 101 -8.89 1.37 5.81
C VAL A 101 -7.37 1.37 5.61
N ALA A 102 -6.63 0.43 6.21
CA ALA A 102 -5.19 0.28 6.01
C ALA A 102 -4.84 0.04 4.53
N GLY A 103 -5.61 -0.81 3.84
CA GLY A 103 -5.46 -1.02 2.40
C GLY A 103 -5.68 0.26 1.58
N VAL A 104 -6.71 1.05 1.90
CA VAL A 104 -6.98 2.34 1.24
C VAL A 104 -5.83 3.32 1.47
N VAL A 105 -5.38 3.47 2.72
CA VAL A 105 -4.25 4.35 3.07
C VAL A 105 -2.97 3.92 2.34
N THR A 106 -2.68 2.61 2.28
CA THR A 106 -1.51 2.08 1.56
C THR A 106 -1.61 2.40 0.07
N THR A 107 -2.77 2.19 -0.57
CA THR A 107 -2.96 2.51 -1.98
C THR A 107 -2.79 4.00 -2.26
N LEU A 108 -3.39 4.89 -1.46
CA LEU A 108 -3.25 6.33 -1.62
C LEU A 108 -1.79 6.77 -1.42
N ALA A 109 -1.13 6.24 -0.39
CA ALA A 109 0.26 6.52 -0.13
C ALA A 109 1.17 6.06 -1.28
N LEU A 110 0.97 4.86 -1.81
CA LEU A 110 1.72 4.37 -2.97
C LEU A 110 1.44 5.15 -4.26
N THR A 111 0.20 5.60 -4.45
CA THR A 111 -0.18 6.43 -5.60
C THR A 111 0.60 7.74 -5.62
N TRP A 112 0.81 8.35 -4.46
CA TRP A 112 1.65 9.55 -4.33
C TRP A 112 3.15 9.22 -4.34
N LEU A 113 3.56 8.21 -3.58
CA LEU A 113 4.96 7.86 -3.32
C LEU A 113 5.68 7.34 -4.56
N VAL A 114 5.06 6.46 -5.35
CA VAL A 114 5.73 5.81 -6.47
C VAL A 114 6.18 6.82 -7.53
N PRO A 115 5.34 7.77 -8.00
CA PRO A 115 5.80 8.84 -8.89
C PRO A 115 6.96 9.68 -8.32
N GLU A 116 6.96 9.96 -7.02
CA GLU A 116 8.06 10.67 -6.36
C GLU A 116 9.36 9.84 -6.40
N LEU A 117 9.28 8.55 -6.04
CA LEU A 117 10.44 7.65 -6.08
C LEU A 117 10.93 7.41 -7.51
N LEU A 118 10.04 7.34 -8.50
CA LEU A 118 10.41 7.21 -9.91
C LEU A 118 11.17 8.44 -10.42
N ARG A 119 10.90 9.64 -9.88
CA ARG A 119 11.67 10.85 -10.21
C ARG A 119 13.10 10.81 -9.62
N GLN A 120 13.30 10.04 -8.55
CA GLN A 120 14.58 9.95 -7.83
C GLN A 120 15.39 8.70 -8.18
N THR A 121 14.76 7.67 -8.75
CA THR A 121 15.36 6.37 -9.00
C THR A 121 15.35 6.03 -10.49
N GLY A 122 16.35 5.27 -10.93
CA GLY A 122 16.46 4.81 -12.32
C GLY A 122 16.64 3.30 -12.42
N GLY A 123 16.59 2.79 -13.65
CA GLY A 123 16.91 1.40 -13.94
C GLY A 123 15.97 0.39 -13.26
N ARG A 124 16.54 -0.56 -12.51
CA ARG A 124 15.81 -1.71 -11.94
C ARG A 124 14.82 -1.31 -10.84
N SER A 125 15.15 -0.36 -9.98
CA SER A 125 14.24 0.13 -8.93
C SER A 125 13.02 0.82 -9.53
N ALA A 126 13.21 1.63 -10.58
CA ALA A 126 12.08 2.27 -11.27
C ALA A 126 11.11 1.25 -11.88
N VAL A 127 11.63 0.20 -12.54
CA VAL A 127 10.82 -0.91 -13.05
C VAL A 127 10.05 -1.62 -11.94
N ARG A 128 10.71 -1.89 -10.81
CA ARG A 128 10.09 -2.54 -9.65
C ARG A 128 8.97 -1.68 -9.07
N LEU A 129 9.21 -0.39 -8.86
CA LEU A 129 8.25 0.58 -8.34
C LEU A 129 7.01 0.68 -9.22
N ALA A 130 7.19 0.81 -10.53
CA ALA A 130 6.09 0.85 -11.49
C ALA A 130 5.24 -0.43 -11.44
N ALA A 131 5.88 -1.60 -11.36
CA ALA A 131 5.18 -2.88 -11.25
C ALA A 131 4.42 -3.04 -9.93
N VAL A 132 5.00 -2.58 -8.81
CA VAL A 132 4.31 -2.59 -7.50
C VAL A 132 3.06 -1.73 -7.54
N LEU A 133 3.14 -0.52 -8.10
CA LEU A 133 1.98 0.36 -8.25
C LEU A 133 0.88 -0.25 -9.11
N ASP A 134 1.25 -0.85 -10.25
CA ASP A 134 0.31 -1.55 -11.14
C ASP A 134 -0.40 -2.70 -10.40
N VAL A 135 0.36 -3.49 -9.64
CA VAL A 135 -0.21 -4.58 -8.82
C VAL A 135 -1.22 -4.07 -7.80
N TRP A 136 -0.89 -3.02 -7.05
CA TRP A 136 -1.81 -2.46 -6.05
C TRP A 136 -3.08 -1.89 -6.68
N THR A 137 -2.94 -1.20 -7.81
CA THR A 137 -4.04 -0.58 -8.54
C THR A 137 -4.99 -1.63 -9.11
N HIS A 138 -4.45 -2.74 -9.58
CA HIS A 138 -5.17 -3.75 -10.35
C HIS A 138 -5.32 -5.10 -9.66
N LEU A 139 -5.09 -5.19 -8.34
CA LEU A 139 -5.08 -6.47 -7.61
C LEU A 139 -6.39 -7.26 -7.74
N LYS A 140 -7.51 -6.55 -7.95
CA LYS A 140 -8.85 -7.12 -8.15
C LYS A 140 -9.05 -7.76 -9.53
N ASP A 141 -8.21 -7.43 -10.50
CA ASP A 141 -8.28 -7.98 -11.85
C ASP A 141 -7.88 -9.45 -11.79
N SER A 142 -8.81 -10.36 -12.09
CA SER A 142 -8.58 -11.81 -12.03
C SER A 142 -7.54 -12.29 -13.05
N ASP A 143 -7.34 -11.55 -14.12
CA ASP A 143 -6.37 -11.78 -15.18
C ASP A 143 -5.04 -11.04 -14.96
N LEU A 144 -4.86 -10.37 -13.81
CA LEU A 144 -3.58 -9.78 -13.46
C LEU A 144 -2.52 -10.88 -13.35
N SER A 145 -1.46 -10.73 -14.14
CA SER A 145 -0.34 -11.65 -14.32
C SER A 145 0.93 -10.84 -14.65
N VAL A 146 2.11 -11.47 -14.62
CA VAL A 146 3.37 -10.80 -14.99
C VAL A 146 3.32 -10.23 -16.41
N ALA A 147 2.71 -10.94 -17.35
CA ALA A 147 2.54 -10.49 -18.73
C ALA A 147 1.62 -9.28 -18.84
N THR A 148 0.52 -9.25 -18.06
CA THR A 148 -0.41 -8.12 -18.03
C THR A 148 0.24 -6.88 -17.42
N ILE A 149 1.02 -7.05 -16.35
CA ILE A 149 1.80 -5.98 -15.71
C ILE A 149 2.84 -5.43 -16.69
N ALA A 150 3.65 -6.29 -17.30
CA ALA A 150 4.64 -5.93 -18.31
C ALA A 150 4.05 -5.04 -19.41
N ARG A 151 2.90 -5.44 -19.95
CA ARG A 151 2.20 -4.68 -20.99
C ARG A 151 1.70 -3.32 -20.50
N ARG A 152 1.10 -3.25 -19.31
CA ARG A 152 0.57 -1.99 -18.74
C ARG A 152 1.67 -1.01 -18.38
N THR A 153 2.78 -1.50 -17.83
CA THR A 153 3.92 -0.66 -17.45
C THR A 153 4.86 -0.34 -18.61
N GLY A 154 4.66 -0.93 -19.80
CA GLY A 154 5.55 -0.75 -20.95
C GLY A 154 6.94 -1.36 -20.76
N VAL A 155 7.06 -2.40 -19.93
CA VAL A 155 8.34 -3.05 -19.59
C VAL A 155 8.32 -4.51 -20.03
N SER A 156 9.46 -5.05 -20.48
CA SER A 156 9.53 -6.47 -20.84
C SER A 156 9.38 -7.39 -19.61
N GLU A 157 8.80 -8.58 -19.77
CA GLU A 157 8.73 -9.57 -18.69
C GLU A 157 10.12 -9.93 -18.14
N ARG A 158 11.14 -10.02 -19.02
CA ARG A 158 12.53 -10.26 -18.61
C ARG A 158 13.04 -9.16 -17.67
N SER A 159 12.72 -7.90 -17.97
CA SER A 159 13.08 -6.76 -17.12
C SER A 159 12.35 -6.80 -15.78
N LEU A 160 11.07 -7.20 -15.75
CA LEU A 160 10.35 -7.44 -14.50
C LEU A 160 11.01 -8.55 -13.68
N TYR A 161 11.31 -9.71 -14.27
CA TYR A 161 11.97 -10.80 -13.56
C TYR A 161 13.34 -10.38 -12.99
N ALA A 162 14.10 -9.58 -13.73
CA ALA A 162 15.38 -9.03 -13.28
C ALA A 162 15.22 -7.95 -12.20
N ALA A 163 14.17 -7.13 -12.23
CA ALA A 163 13.90 -6.13 -11.20
C ALA A 163 13.47 -6.76 -9.86
N PHE A 164 12.86 -7.96 -9.92
CA PHE A 164 12.46 -8.74 -8.74
C PHE A 164 13.46 -9.85 -8.39
N SER A 165 14.61 -9.96 -9.07
CA SER A 165 15.51 -11.11 -8.87
C SER A 165 16.27 -11.07 -7.56
N ASP A 166 16.66 -9.87 -7.14
CA ASP A 166 17.56 -9.63 -6.01
C ASP A 166 16.77 -9.30 -4.73
N GLY A 167 15.43 -9.35 -4.82
CA GLY A 167 14.52 -9.03 -3.72
C GLY A 167 14.11 -10.24 -2.90
N PRO A 168 13.46 -10.02 -1.75
CA PRO A 168 13.00 -11.10 -0.87
C PRO A 168 11.92 -11.97 -1.51
N GLU A 169 11.22 -11.44 -2.52
CA GLU A 169 10.12 -12.10 -3.17
C GLU A 169 10.07 -11.78 -4.68
N ARG A 170 9.70 -12.79 -5.48
CA ARG A 170 9.47 -12.66 -6.93
C ARG A 170 8.11 -12.01 -7.18
N LEU A 171 7.94 -11.29 -8.30
CA LEU A 171 6.69 -10.59 -8.62
C LEU A 171 5.44 -11.49 -8.57
N GLY A 172 5.52 -12.73 -9.08
CA GLY A 172 4.40 -13.67 -9.01
C GLY A 172 4.07 -14.15 -7.60
N ALA A 173 5.07 -14.26 -6.72
CA ALA A 173 4.87 -14.59 -5.32
C ALA A 173 4.23 -13.40 -4.58
N LEU A 174 4.72 -12.17 -4.82
CA LEU A 174 4.13 -10.94 -4.28
C LEU A 174 2.65 -10.82 -4.65
N LEU A 175 2.31 -11.00 -5.93
CA LEU A 175 0.94 -10.98 -6.42
C LEU A 175 0.06 -11.99 -5.67
N ARG A 176 0.56 -13.21 -5.50
CA ARG A 176 -0.14 -14.29 -4.82
C ARG A 176 -0.37 -13.95 -3.35
N ARG A 177 0.68 -13.51 -2.63
CA ARG A 177 0.61 -13.12 -1.23
C ARG A 177 -0.43 -12.02 -1.01
N LEU A 178 -0.37 -10.95 -1.80
CA LEU A 178 -1.33 -9.84 -1.69
C LEU A 178 -2.79 -10.29 -1.94
N ARG A 179 -3.00 -11.22 -2.88
CA ARG A 179 -4.32 -11.82 -3.12
C ARG A 179 -4.79 -12.71 -1.96
N GLU A 180 -3.89 -13.50 -1.37
CA GLU A 180 -4.18 -14.33 -0.20
C GLU A 180 -4.53 -13.46 1.02
N ASP A 181 -3.74 -12.42 1.29
CA ASP A 181 -4.00 -11.45 2.37
C ASP A 181 -5.36 -10.77 2.19
N ARG A 182 -5.70 -10.40 0.93
CA ARG A 182 -6.97 -9.75 0.64
C ARG A 182 -8.16 -10.71 0.72
N ALA A 183 -7.97 -11.95 0.29
CA ALA A 183 -8.98 -12.99 0.45
C ALA A 183 -9.25 -13.27 1.94
N ALA A 184 -8.20 -13.40 2.76
CA ALA A 184 -8.31 -13.60 4.19
C ALA A 184 -9.08 -12.44 4.85
N ALA A 185 -8.72 -11.20 4.55
CA ALA A 185 -9.42 -10.02 5.07
C ALA A 185 -10.89 -9.94 4.63
N GLU A 186 -11.22 -10.37 3.41
CA GLU A 186 -12.62 -10.44 2.96
C GLU A 186 -13.39 -11.53 3.72
N LEU A 187 -12.81 -12.73 3.87
CA LEU A 187 -13.40 -13.85 4.62
C LEU A 187 -13.66 -13.50 6.09
N GLU A 188 -12.72 -12.83 6.75
CA GLU A 188 -12.88 -12.39 8.14
C GLU A 188 -14.01 -11.38 8.34
N SER A 189 -14.36 -10.64 7.28
CA SER A 189 -15.36 -9.60 7.35
C SER A 189 -16.79 -10.06 7.09
N LEU A 190 -16.98 -11.35 6.80
CA LEU A 190 -18.26 -11.94 6.45
C LEU A 190 -18.87 -12.64 7.68
N PRO A 191 -20.15 -12.36 8.00
CA PRO A 191 -20.82 -12.96 9.16
C PRO A 191 -21.12 -14.46 8.97
N GLU A 192 -21.20 -14.96 7.73
CA GLU A 192 -21.53 -16.36 7.42
C GLU A 192 -20.55 -16.95 6.39
N ARG A 193 -19.92 -18.08 6.73
CA ARG A 193 -18.84 -18.75 5.95
C ARG A 193 -19.34 -19.71 4.86
N GLY A 194 -20.56 -19.52 4.35
CA GLY A 194 -21.22 -20.44 3.41
C GLY A 194 -20.68 -20.35 1.97
N ASP A 195 -21.58 -20.27 0.98
CA ASP A 195 -21.24 -20.11 -0.46
C ASP A 195 -20.33 -18.91 -0.78
N VAL A 196 -20.11 -18.03 0.19
CA VAL A 196 -19.21 -16.88 0.11
C VAL A 196 -17.74 -17.31 -0.02
N ASP A 197 -17.33 -18.43 0.59
CA ASP A 197 -15.96 -18.95 0.51
C ASP A 197 -15.54 -19.23 -0.94
N ARG A 198 -16.43 -19.84 -1.74
CA ARG A 198 -16.17 -20.11 -3.17
C ARG A 198 -16.10 -18.85 -4.01
N THR A 199 -16.86 -17.81 -3.64
CA THR A 199 -16.88 -16.55 -4.38
C THR A 199 -15.62 -15.74 -4.12
N VAL A 200 -15.19 -15.65 -2.86
CA VAL A 200 -13.94 -14.99 -2.47
C VAL A 200 -12.75 -15.73 -3.07
N ALA A 201 -12.71 -17.06 -2.98
CA ALA A 201 -11.66 -17.86 -3.60
C ALA A 201 -11.60 -17.66 -5.13
N ARG A 202 -12.74 -17.60 -5.81
CA ARG A 202 -12.77 -17.36 -7.26
C ARG A 202 -12.33 -15.95 -7.65
N ARG A 203 -12.63 -14.94 -6.83
CA ARG A 203 -12.24 -13.56 -7.10
C ARG A 203 -10.73 -13.35 -6.94
N TRP A 204 -10.16 -13.84 -5.83
CA TRP A 204 -8.78 -13.53 -5.47
C TRP A 204 -7.79 -14.63 -5.83
N LEU A 205 -8.20 -15.89 -5.83
CA LEU A 205 -7.29 -17.04 -5.98
C LEU A 205 -7.47 -17.76 -7.32
N ALA A 206 -8.30 -17.23 -8.23
CA ALA A 206 -8.38 -17.76 -9.58
C ALA A 206 -7.01 -17.68 -10.26
N ARG A 207 -6.62 -18.78 -10.89
CA ARG A 207 -5.44 -18.79 -11.75
C ARG A 207 -5.72 -17.92 -12.97
N PRO A 208 -4.77 -17.07 -13.40
CA PRO A 208 -4.93 -16.33 -14.64
C PRO A 208 -5.14 -17.35 -15.77
N SER A 209 -6.19 -17.13 -16.55
CA SER A 209 -6.46 -17.96 -17.73
C SER A 209 -5.29 -17.81 -18.68
N ILE A 210 -4.60 -18.91 -18.99
CA ILE A 210 -3.55 -18.94 -20.02
C ILE A 210 -4.24 -18.94 -21.39
N ALA A 211 -4.99 -17.89 -21.68
CA ALA A 211 -5.62 -17.69 -22.97
C ALA A 211 -4.61 -16.96 -23.86
N GLY A 212 -3.77 -17.72 -24.58
CA GLY A 212 -2.77 -17.15 -25.49
C GLY A 212 -1.55 -18.04 -25.72
N SER A 213 -1.77 -19.25 -26.25
CA SER A 213 -0.76 -19.98 -27.00
C SER A 213 -1.45 -20.51 -28.25
N ALA A 214 -1.67 -19.61 -29.19
CA ALA A 214 -2.14 -19.89 -30.55
C ALA A 214 -1.24 -19.11 -31.51
#